data_AF-A0A956YCS8-F1
#
_entry.id   AF-A0A956YCS8-F1
#
_cell.length_a   1.000
_cell.length_b   1.000
_cell.length_c   1.000
_cell.angle_alpha   90.00
_cell.angle_beta   90.00
_cell.angle_gamma   90.00
#
_symmetry.space_group_name_H-M   'P 1'
#
loop_
_entity.id
_entity.type
_entity.pdbx_description
1 polymer ?
#
loop_
_entity_poly.entity_id
_entity_poly.type
_entity_poly.pdbx_seq_one_letter_code
_entity_poly.pdbx_strand_id
1 'polypeptide(L)' 'MPTQEEVAQIFPEMVERFQPQKAGDMNTTIFFDLSGDNGGQYWVKIADGGAEHGTGTVTADMTVRSS' A
#
# COMPACT_ATOMS: atom_id res chain seq x y z
N MET A 1 8.01 6.43 -18.05
CA MET A 1 6.83 5.92 -17.33
C MET A 1 7.36 4.80 -16.46
N PRO A 2 7.16 4.81 -15.14
CA PRO A 2 7.51 3.66 -14.32
C PRO A 2 6.70 2.47 -14.81
N THR A 3 7.38 1.35 -15.00
CA THR A 3 6.78 0.04 -15.31
C THR A 3 5.98 -0.47 -14.12
N GLN A 4 5.07 -1.42 -14.35
CA GLN A 4 4.28 -2.02 -13.27
C GLN A 4 5.18 -2.61 -12.17
N GLU A 5 6.35 -3.14 -12.52
CA GLU A 5 7.34 -3.65 -11.57
C GLU A 5 7.91 -2.54 -10.69
N GLU A 6 8.26 -1.37 -11.26
CA GLU A 6 8.76 -0.22 -10.49
C GLU A 6 7.69 0.29 -9.51
N VAL A 7 6.42 0.29 -9.89
CA VAL A 7 5.30 0.66 -9.00
C VAL A 7 5.13 -0.37 -7.89
N ALA A 8 5.19 -1.66 -8.23
CA ALA A 8 5.06 -2.75 -7.27
C ALA A 8 6.20 -2.76 -6.25
N GLN A 9 7.41 -2.31 -6.61
CA GLN A 9 8.57 -2.20 -5.73
C GLN A 9 8.46 -1.09 -4.66
N ILE A 10 7.59 -0.10 -4.87
CA ILE A 10 7.39 0.99 -3.90
C ILE A 10 6.73 0.46 -2.62
N PHE A 11 5.78 -0.48 -2.72
CA PHE A 11 5.05 -1.02 -1.57
C PHE A 11 5.90 -1.82 -0.58
N PRO A 12 6.80 -2.74 -0.99
CA PRO A 12 7.72 -3.38 -0.05
C PRO A 12 8.67 -2.36 0.57
N GLU A 13 9.18 -1.38 -0.19
CA GLU A 13 9.99 -0.30 0.37
C GLU A 13 9.23 0.56 1.40
N MET A 14 7.92 0.78 1.21
CA MET A 14 7.06 1.48 2.17
C MET A 14 6.93 0.70 3.48
N VAL A 15 6.76 -0.62 3.40
CA VAL A 15 6.72 -1.50 4.58
C VAL A 15 8.08 -1.56 5.26
N GLU A 16 9.18 -1.62 4.51
CA GLU A 16 10.53 -1.65 5.08
C GLU A 16 10.89 -0.34 5.82
N ARG A 17 10.40 0.79 5.30
CA ARG A 17 10.56 2.11 5.94
C ARG A 17 9.50 2.40 6.99
N PHE A 18 8.53 1.51 7.21
CA PHE A 18 7.47 1.72 8.18
C PHE A 18 8.07 1.81 9.59
N GLN A 19 7.72 2.89 10.30
CA GLN A 19 8.19 3.12 11.66
C GLN A 19 7.05 2.76 12.62
N PRO A 20 7.02 1.53 13.16
CA PRO A 20 5.91 1.07 14.01
C PRO A 20 5.75 1.93 15.27
N GLN A 21 6.87 2.49 15.75
CA GLN A 21 6.91 3.44 16.86
C GLN A 21 6.11 4.73 16.62
N LYS A 22 5.91 5.13 15.35
CA LYS A 22 5.09 6.29 14.98
C LYS A 22 3.64 5.92 14.69
N ALA A 23 3.36 4.65 14.42
CA ALA A 23 2.01 4.18 14.15
C ALA A 23 1.19 3.99 15.43
N GLY A 24 1.83 3.73 16.57
CA GLY A 24 1.12 3.52 17.84
C GLY A 24 0.11 2.37 17.72
N ASP A 25 -1.13 2.58 18.17
CA ASP A 25 -2.24 1.61 18.11
C ASP A 25 -3.06 1.68 16.81
N MET A 26 -2.50 2.25 15.73
CA MET A 26 -3.22 2.47 14.49
C MET A 26 -3.43 1.15 13.74
N ASN A 27 -4.70 0.82 13.47
CA ASN A 27 -5.10 -0.30 12.63
C ASN A 27 -5.85 0.27 11.41
N THR A 28 -5.21 0.28 10.25
CA THR A 28 -5.78 0.86 9.03
C THR A 28 -5.34 0.10 7.80
N THR A 29 -6.24 -0.09 6.86
CA THR A 29 -5.94 -0.65 5.54
C THR A 29 -6.07 0.44 4.48
N ILE A 30 -5.02 0.63 3.69
CA ILE A 30 -4.95 1.59 2.59
C ILE A 30 -4.93 0.81 1.28
N PHE A 31 -5.93 1.03 0.43
CA PHE A 31 -6.03 0.45 -0.90
C PHE A 31 -5.58 1.48 -1.95
N PHE A 32 -4.78 1.03 -2.90
CA PHE A 32 -4.25 1.81 -4.01
C PHE A 32 -4.81 1.25 -5.32
N ASP A 33 -5.70 2.00 -5.94
CA ASP A 33 -6.28 1.71 -7.26
C ASP A 33 -5.59 2.60 -8.29
N LEU A 34 -4.51 2.09 -8.89
CA LEU A 34 -3.76 2.82 -9.89
C LEU A 34 -4.31 2.44 -11.27
N SER A 35 -4.97 3.38 -11.96
CA SER A 35 -5.62 3.11 -13.26
C SER A 35 -4.77 3.48 -14.48
N GLY A 36 -3.49 3.83 -14.30
CA GLY A 36 -2.58 4.12 -15.42
C GLY A 36 -2.19 2.86 -16.23
N ASP A 37 -1.56 3.03 -17.39
CA ASP A 37 -1.08 1.93 -18.26
C ASP A 37 -0.16 0.91 -17.56
N ASN A 38 0.53 1.34 -16.49
CA ASN A 38 1.37 0.51 -15.63
C ASN A 38 0.79 0.35 -14.22
N GLY A 39 -0.49 0.68 -14.08
CA GLY A 39 -1.25 0.63 -12.85
C GLY A 39 -1.56 -0.80 -12.40
N GLY A 40 -2.23 -0.88 -11.27
CA GLY A 40 -2.55 -2.11 -10.60
C GLY A 40 -3.25 -1.82 -9.29
N GLN A 41 -3.80 -2.88 -8.71
CA GLN A 41 -4.47 -2.84 -7.43
C GLN A 41 -3.51 -3.34 -6.37
N TYR A 42 -3.22 -2.48 -5.40
CA TYR A 42 -2.28 -2.75 -4.32
C TYR A 42 -2.90 -2.34 -3.00
N TRP A 43 -2.41 -2.89 -1.90
CA TRP A 43 -2.84 -2.47 -0.59
C TRP A 43 -1.70 -2.55 0.42
N VAL A 44 -1.79 -1.69 1.42
CA VAL A 44 -0.92 -1.67 2.59
C VAL A 44 -1.81 -1.70 3.82
N LYS A 45 -1.60 -2.69 4.67
CA LYS A 45 -2.29 -2.85 5.94
C LYS A 45 -1.33 -2.54 7.06
N ILE A 46 -1.70 -1.62 7.93
CA ILE A 46 -0.99 -1.31 9.16
C ILE A 46 -1.83 -1.90 10.30
N ALA A 47 -1.26 -2.82 11.06
CA ALA A 47 -1.94 -3.40 12.22
C ALA A 47 -0.93 -3.87 13.27
N ASP A 48 -1.29 -3.73 14.55
CA ASP A 48 -0.52 -4.25 15.69
C ASP A 48 0.97 -3.84 15.70
N GLY A 49 1.27 -2.62 15.24
CA GLY A 49 2.66 -2.16 15.11
C GLY A 49 3.44 -2.85 13.99
N GLY A 50 2.76 -3.39 12.99
CA GLY A 50 3.33 -3.93 11.76
C GLY A 50 2.73 -3.27 10.52
N ALA A 51 3.42 -3.40 9.40
CA ALA A 51 2.88 -3.07 8.09
C ALA A 51 3.04 -4.28 7.17
N GLU A 52 2.00 -4.57 6.41
CA GLU A 52 1.94 -5.63 5.41
C GLU A 52 1.52 -5.02 4.09
N HIS A 53 2.02 -5.55 2.99
CA HIS A 53 1.59 -5.13 1.66
C HIS A 53 1.12 -6.34 0.85
N GLY A 54 0.27 -6.08 -0.13
CA GLY A 54 -0.17 -7.09 -1.07
C GLY A 54 -0.75 -6.49 -2.34
N THR A 55 -1.11 -7.37 -3.25
CA THR A 55 -1.75 -7.03 -4.53
C THR A 55 -3.19 -7.50 -4.53
N GLY A 56 -4.00 -6.93 -5.43
CA GLY A 56 -5.41 -7.25 -5.60
C GLY A 56 -6.36 -6.34 -4.82
N THR A 57 -7.65 -6.65 -4.91
CA THR A 57 -8.70 -5.88 -4.23
C THR A 57 -8.84 -6.32 -2.77
N VAL A 58 -8.92 -5.36 -1.86
CA VAL A 58 -9.19 -5.59 -0.43
C VAL A 58 -10.21 -4.58 0.08
N THR A 59 -10.93 -4.93 1.14
CA THR A 59 -11.71 -3.95 1.90
C THR A 59 -10.75 -3.05 2.67
N ALA A 60 -10.74 -1.76 2.33
CA ALA A 60 -9.85 -0.79 2.94
C ALA A 60 -10.62 0.35 3.60
N ASP A 61 -10.05 0.87 4.68
CA ASP A 61 -10.54 2.07 5.36
C ASP A 61 -10.31 3.33 4.51
N MET A 62 -9.25 3.32 3.70
CA MET A 62 -8.90 4.40 2.79
C MET A 62 -8.60 3.85 1.39
N THR A 63 -9.11 4.51 0.36
CA THR A 63 -8.80 4.21 -1.04
C THR A 63 -8.13 5.40 -1.70
N VAL A 64 -6.95 5.18 -2.26
CA VAL A 64 -6.20 6.12 -3.07
C VAL A 64 -6.33 5.69 -4.52
N ARG A 65 -7.09 6.46 -5.29
CA ARG A 65 -7.22 6.26 -6.73
C ARG A 65 -6.31 7.24 -7.45
N SER A 66 -5.44 6.73 -8.31
CA SER A 66 -4.63 7.57 -9.20
C SER A 66 -5.06 7.30 -10.64
N SER A 67 -5.61 8.34 -11.27
CA SER A 67 -5.99 8.39 -12.69
C SER A 67 -4.89 8.96 -13.56
#